data_AF-A0A815YJW3-F1
#
_entry.id   AF-A0A815YJW3-F1
#
_cell.length_a   1.000
_cell.length_b   1.000
_cell.length_c   1.000
_cell.angle_alpha   90.00
_cell.angle_beta   90.00
_cell.angle_gamma   90.00
#
_symmetry.space_group_name_H-M   'P 1'
#
loop_
_entity.id
_entity.type
_entity.pdbx_description
1 polymer ?
#
loop_
_entity_poly.entity_id
_entity_poly.type
_entity_poly.pdbx_seq_one_letter_code
_entity_poly.pdbx_strand_id
1 'polypeptide(L)'
;MDRRVRDERTHQIWHIYLPDLEPGQLYGYHVDGPFDPSNGHRFNVNKLLIDPYARAITGTLEWHDSLFGYDIQDTSPEKDLTFSTMDSAPFIPKCVVVDSLNFNWGGDAPPKIPYHESIIYELHVKGFTKLNPEVPEEIRGSYAAIGHASTIEYFKQLGITAVELMPVQHFITDRHLKDRGLTNYWGYHTIGFFAPDVRYSSSGTYGQQVLEFKQMVKKLHKAGIEVIMDVAYNHTGEGNQMGPTLSFKGIDNRSYYRLTENDRRFYFDYTGTGNTVNCMLPNVLRLIMDSLRYWIIEMHVDGFR
;
A
#
# COMPACT_ATOMS: atom_id res chain seq x y z
N MET A 1 -23.75 -0.73 2.45
CA MET A 1 -24.59 -1.03 1.28
C MET A 1 -23.85 -2.07 0.46
N ASP A 2 -24.44 -3.22 0.16
CA ASP A 2 -23.85 -4.21 -0.75
C ASP A 2 -24.40 -3.96 -2.17
N ARG A 3 -23.52 -3.87 -3.16
CA ARG A 3 -23.87 -3.60 -4.56
C ARG A 3 -23.10 -4.56 -5.45
N ARG A 4 -23.83 -5.31 -6.26
CA ARG A 4 -23.25 -6.26 -7.22
C ARG A 4 -22.98 -5.57 -8.54
N VAL A 5 -21.72 -5.55 -8.97
CA VAL A 5 -21.31 -5.13 -10.31
C VAL A 5 -21.26 -6.38 -11.19
N ARG A 6 -22.33 -6.66 -11.95
CA ARG A 6 -22.43 -7.85 -12.81
C ARG A 6 -22.53 -7.56 -14.30
N ASP A 7 -22.99 -6.37 -14.67
CA ASP A 7 -23.39 -6.12 -16.06
C ASP A 7 -22.50 -5.08 -16.76
N GLU A 8 -21.90 -4.16 -15.99
CA GLU A 8 -21.05 -3.09 -16.51
C GLU A 8 -19.58 -3.52 -16.54
N ARG A 9 -19.12 -3.88 -17.75
CA ARG A 9 -17.74 -4.32 -17.99
C ARG A 9 -17.25 -3.86 -19.35
N THR A 10 -16.10 -3.21 -19.38
CA THR A 10 -15.39 -2.88 -20.62
C THR A 10 -14.11 -3.70 -20.69
N HIS A 11 -14.03 -4.61 -21.67
CA HIS A 11 -12.99 -5.65 -21.75
C HIS A 11 -12.90 -6.49 -20.47
N GLN A 12 -11.81 -6.35 -19.71
CA GLN A 12 -11.53 -7.08 -18.46
C GLN A 12 -11.66 -6.17 -17.23
N ILE A 13 -12.25 -4.99 -17.39
CA ILE A 13 -12.39 -3.99 -16.32
C ILE A 13 -13.88 -3.87 -15.96
N TRP A 14 -14.19 -4.23 -14.73
CA TRP A 14 -15.50 -4.03 -14.12
C TRP A 14 -15.60 -2.59 -13.60
N HIS A 15 -16.74 -1.93 -13.82
CA HIS A 15 -16.92 -0.55 -13.37
C HIS A 15 -18.38 -0.30 -12.99
N ILE A 16 -18.60 0.68 -12.11
CA ILE A 16 -19.92 1.19 -11.73
C ILE A 16 -19.77 2.64 -11.29
N TYR A 17 -20.77 3.46 -11.55
CA TYR A 17 -20.84 4.83 -11.06
C TYR A 17 -21.95 4.95 -10.01
N LEU A 18 -21.62 5.54 -8.86
CA LEU A 18 -22.54 5.74 -7.74
C LEU A 18 -22.62 7.25 -7.46
N PRO A 19 -23.68 7.95 -7.92
CA PRO A 19 -23.71 9.42 -7.98
C PRO A 19 -23.73 10.10 -6.62
N ASP A 20 -24.23 9.43 -5.58
CA ASP A 20 -24.43 10.00 -4.25
C ASP A 20 -23.22 9.79 -3.31
N LEU A 21 -22.11 9.23 -3.82
CA LEU A 21 -20.92 8.99 -3.00
C LEU A 21 -19.95 10.19 -3.03
N GLU A 22 -19.47 10.56 -1.86
CA GLU A 22 -18.55 11.67 -1.64
C GLU A 22 -17.18 11.17 -1.13
N PRO A 23 -16.12 12.00 -1.24
CA PRO A 23 -14.85 11.74 -0.57
C PRO A 23 -15.03 11.43 0.93
N GLY A 24 -14.26 10.47 1.43
CA GLY A 24 -14.40 9.89 2.77
C GLY A 24 -15.22 8.61 2.82
N GLN A 25 -15.94 8.27 1.74
CA GLN A 25 -16.68 7.01 1.65
C GLN A 25 -15.76 5.80 1.79
N LEU A 26 -16.13 4.90 2.70
CA LEU A 26 -15.43 3.62 2.91
C LEU A 26 -15.95 2.55 1.95
N TYR A 27 -15.05 1.76 1.37
CA TYR A 27 -15.41 0.66 0.48
C TYR A 27 -14.39 -0.49 0.51
N GLY A 28 -14.76 -1.58 -0.15
CA GLY A 28 -13.93 -2.74 -0.45
C GLY A 28 -14.66 -3.62 -1.45
N TYR A 29 -14.00 -4.65 -1.97
CA TYR A 29 -14.59 -5.55 -2.97
C TYR A 29 -14.80 -6.96 -2.44
N HIS A 30 -15.91 -7.58 -2.84
CA HIS A 30 -16.05 -9.02 -2.85
C HIS A 30 -15.98 -9.48 -4.32
N VAL A 31 -15.06 -10.39 -4.63
CA VAL A 31 -14.89 -10.90 -5.99
C VAL A 31 -15.26 -12.38 -6.01
N ASP A 32 -16.22 -12.71 -6.87
CA ASP A 32 -16.70 -14.07 -7.10
C ASP A 32 -15.98 -14.68 -8.31
N GLY A 33 -15.76 -15.99 -8.26
CA GLY A 33 -14.99 -16.72 -9.27
C GLY A 33 -14.65 -18.14 -8.84
N PRO A 34 -13.94 -18.91 -9.68
CA PRO A 34 -13.61 -20.29 -9.38
C PRO A 34 -12.63 -20.40 -8.21
N PHE A 35 -12.95 -21.24 -7.24
CA PHE A 35 -11.97 -21.73 -6.27
C PHE A 35 -11.37 -23.04 -6.78
N ASP A 36 -10.23 -22.95 -7.46
CA ASP A 36 -9.47 -24.08 -8.00
C ASP A 36 -7.97 -23.81 -7.75
N PRO A 37 -7.50 -24.02 -6.50
CA PRO A 37 -6.13 -23.72 -6.12
C PRO A 37 -5.09 -24.49 -6.94
N SER A 38 -5.39 -25.72 -7.37
CA SER A 38 -4.50 -26.53 -8.23
C SER A 38 -4.19 -25.85 -9.56
N ASN A 39 -5.11 -25.05 -10.10
CA ASN A 39 -4.89 -24.21 -11.28
C ASN A 39 -4.57 -22.74 -10.95
N GLY A 40 -4.34 -22.43 -9.68
CA GLY A 40 -3.97 -21.09 -9.20
C GLY A 40 -5.16 -20.13 -9.03
N HIS A 41 -6.40 -20.60 -9.12
CA HIS A 41 -7.59 -19.77 -8.90
C HIS A 41 -7.98 -19.79 -7.42
N ARG A 42 -7.91 -18.64 -6.75
CA ARG A 42 -8.12 -18.51 -5.29
C ARG A 42 -9.22 -17.51 -4.94
N PHE A 43 -10.23 -17.39 -5.79
CA PHE A 43 -11.39 -16.54 -5.54
C PHE A 43 -12.13 -17.01 -4.29
N ASN A 44 -12.48 -16.09 -3.40
CA ASN A 44 -13.30 -16.39 -2.23
C ASN A 44 -14.16 -15.18 -1.90
N VAL A 45 -15.44 -15.27 -2.26
CA VAL A 45 -16.43 -14.19 -2.07
C VAL A 45 -16.65 -13.83 -0.61
N ASN A 46 -16.28 -14.66 0.36
CA ASN A 46 -16.42 -14.35 1.79
C ASN A 46 -15.32 -13.41 2.30
N LYS A 47 -14.30 -13.13 1.48
CA LYS A 47 -13.20 -12.24 1.83
C LYS A 47 -13.46 -10.88 1.23
N LEU A 48 -13.57 -9.87 2.10
CA LEU A 48 -13.55 -8.47 1.67
C LEU A 48 -12.11 -8.12 1.28
N LEU A 49 -11.95 -7.43 0.14
CA LEU A 49 -10.67 -7.17 -0.50
C LEU A 49 -10.41 -5.66 -0.60
N ILE A 50 -9.14 -5.30 -0.46
CA ILE A 50 -8.62 -3.95 -0.70
C ILE A 50 -8.51 -3.72 -2.22
N ASP A 51 -8.99 -2.57 -2.68
CA ASP A 51 -8.80 -2.11 -4.05
C ASP A 51 -7.31 -1.86 -4.33
N PRO A 52 -6.69 -2.53 -5.33
CA PRO A 52 -5.30 -2.30 -5.72
C PRO A 52 -4.97 -0.85 -6.09
N TYR A 53 -5.97 -0.06 -6.48
CA TYR A 53 -5.89 1.36 -6.82
C TYR A 53 -6.33 2.29 -5.67
N ALA A 54 -6.59 1.76 -4.46
CA ALA A 54 -6.96 2.58 -3.31
C ALA A 54 -5.87 3.62 -2.99
N ARG A 55 -6.28 4.90 -2.97
CA ARG A 55 -5.38 6.03 -2.64
C ARG A 55 -5.28 6.28 -1.13
N ALA A 56 -6.17 5.70 -0.34
CA ALA A 56 -6.12 5.72 1.12
C ALA A 56 -6.79 4.46 1.70
N ILE A 57 -6.28 4.02 2.85
CA ILE A 57 -6.74 2.85 3.60
C ILE A 57 -6.86 3.23 5.08
N THR A 58 -8.00 2.95 5.72
CA THR A 58 -8.42 3.52 7.02
C THR A 58 -7.63 3.10 8.24
N GLY A 59 -6.78 2.09 8.15
CA GLY A 59 -6.15 1.48 9.32
C GLY A 59 -5.22 0.35 8.94
N THR A 60 -4.76 -0.38 9.96
CA THR A 60 -3.89 -1.54 9.81
C THR A 60 -4.68 -2.83 9.95
N LEU A 61 -4.07 -3.96 9.59
CA LEU A 61 -4.74 -5.25 9.62
C LEU A 61 -4.98 -5.74 11.06
N GLU A 62 -6.24 -6.05 11.39
CA GLU A 62 -6.57 -6.75 12.63
C GLU A 62 -6.51 -8.26 12.39
N TRP A 63 -5.34 -8.86 12.61
CA TRP A 63 -5.17 -10.30 12.38
C TRP A 63 -6.24 -11.17 13.04
N HIS A 64 -6.95 -11.91 12.18
CA HIS A 64 -7.97 -12.88 12.52
C HIS A 64 -7.97 -14.00 11.46
N ASP A 65 -8.40 -15.20 11.84
CA ASP A 65 -8.38 -16.38 10.97
C ASP A 65 -9.28 -16.24 9.74
N SER A 66 -10.30 -15.38 9.80
CA SER A 66 -11.18 -15.12 8.66
C SER A 66 -10.48 -14.40 7.49
N LEU A 67 -9.30 -13.81 7.70
CA LEU A 67 -8.49 -13.19 6.64
C LEU A 67 -7.85 -14.22 5.70
N PHE A 68 -7.93 -15.51 6.00
CA PHE A 68 -7.41 -16.58 5.16
C PHE A 68 -8.53 -17.15 4.29
N GLY A 69 -8.23 -17.37 3.00
CA GLY A 69 -9.14 -17.99 2.02
C GLY A 69 -9.46 -19.46 2.29
N TYR A 70 -8.72 -20.08 3.21
CA TYR A 70 -8.73 -21.50 3.53
C TYR A 70 -8.88 -21.72 5.04
N ASP A 71 -9.19 -22.95 5.47
CA ASP A 71 -9.31 -23.32 6.87
C ASP A 71 -7.93 -23.40 7.54
N ILE A 72 -7.65 -22.46 8.44
CA ILE A 72 -6.38 -22.40 9.16
C ILE A 72 -6.27 -23.45 10.27
N GLN A 73 -7.41 -24.01 10.73
CA GLN A 73 -7.45 -25.07 11.74
C GLN A 73 -7.13 -26.44 11.13
N ASP A 74 -7.23 -26.57 9.80
CA ASP A 74 -6.74 -27.77 9.13
C ASP A 74 -5.22 -27.89 9.32
N THR A 75 -4.82 -29.02 9.88
CA THR A 75 -3.42 -29.37 10.17
C THR A 75 -2.76 -30.13 9.03
N SER A 76 -3.51 -30.44 7.97
CA SER A 76 -3.00 -31.12 6.79
C SER A 76 -1.97 -30.25 6.05
N PRO A 77 -0.98 -30.86 5.38
CA PRO A 77 -0.11 -30.15 4.45
C PRO A 77 -0.85 -29.50 3.26
N GLU A 78 -2.12 -29.85 3.08
CA GLU A 78 -2.98 -29.42 1.98
C GLU A 78 -4.03 -28.41 2.38
N LYS A 79 -3.92 -27.82 3.58
CA LYS A 79 -4.92 -26.87 4.09
C LYS A 79 -5.22 -25.71 3.15
N ASP A 80 -4.28 -25.24 2.33
CA ASP A 80 -4.54 -24.16 1.35
C ASP A 80 -5.47 -24.58 0.18
N LEU A 81 -5.81 -25.87 0.08
CA LEU A 81 -6.84 -26.42 -0.81
C LEU A 81 -8.25 -26.37 -0.23
N THR A 82 -8.39 -26.12 1.08
CA THR A 82 -9.68 -25.99 1.73
C THR A 82 -10.29 -24.61 1.47
N PHE A 83 -11.61 -24.50 1.63
CA PHE A 83 -12.35 -23.25 1.38
C PHE A 83 -12.96 -22.71 2.67
N SER A 84 -12.49 -21.54 3.13
CA SER A 84 -13.05 -20.88 4.32
C SER A 84 -14.24 -20.00 3.96
N THR A 85 -15.36 -20.19 4.66
CA THR A 85 -16.58 -19.37 4.51
C THR A 85 -16.69 -18.23 5.53
N MET A 86 -15.68 -18.01 6.36
CA MET A 86 -15.71 -16.95 7.37
C MET A 86 -15.64 -15.56 6.73
N ASP A 87 -16.47 -14.63 7.20
CA ASP A 87 -16.43 -13.22 6.77
C ASP A 87 -15.18 -12.51 7.33
N SER A 88 -14.43 -11.88 6.42
CA SER A 88 -13.24 -11.10 6.77
C SER A 88 -13.50 -9.61 6.97
N ALA A 89 -14.70 -9.12 6.61
CA ALA A 89 -15.02 -7.70 6.60
C ALA A 89 -14.77 -6.97 7.93
N PRO A 90 -15.01 -7.54 9.12
CA PRO A 90 -14.72 -6.85 10.38
C PRO A 90 -13.23 -6.58 10.63
N PHE A 91 -12.34 -7.37 10.02
CA PHE A 91 -10.92 -7.45 10.37
C PHE A 91 -9.96 -6.84 9.34
N ILE A 92 -10.47 -6.55 8.14
CA ILE A 92 -9.70 -5.89 7.08
C ILE A 92 -9.98 -4.38 7.06
N PRO A 93 -8.96 -3.51 6.93
CA PRO A 93 -9.19 -2.08 6.78
C PRO A 93 -9.96 -1.78 5.48
N LYS A 94 -10.64 -0.64 5.44
CA LYS A 94 -11.43 -0.22 4.28
C LYS A 94 -10.62 0.71 3.41
N CYS A 95 -10.88 0.66 2.11
CA CYS A 95 -10.41 1.65 1.16
C CYS A 95 -11.23 2.92 1.35
N VAL A 96 -10.64 4.07 1.02
CA VAL A 96 -11.30 5.37 1.15
C VAL A 96 -11.32 6.07 -0.20
N VAL A 97 -12.48 6.56 -0.60
CA VAL A 97 -12.60 7.50 -1.72
C VAL A 97 -11.95 8.81 -1.30
N VAL A 98 -10.89 9.24 -1.99
CA VAL A 98 -10.19 10.50 -1.67
C VAL A 98 -10.53 11.58 -2.68
N ASP A 99 -10.54 12.81 -2.22
CA ASP A 99 -10.57 13.96 -3.09
C ASP A 99 -9.16 14.22 -3.64
N SER A 100 -8.96 13.87 -4.91
CA SER A 100 -7.65 14.01 -5.53
C SER A 100 -7.38 15.38 -6.13
N LEU A 101 -8.42 16.16 -6.44
CA LEU A 101 -8.28 17.37 -7.25
C LEU A 101 -8.13 18.64 -6.40
N ASN A 102 -8.52 18.61 -5.13
CA ASN A 102 -8.62 19.83 -4.32
C ASN A 102 -7.38 20.15 -3.46
N PHE A 103 -6.26 19.43 -3.62
CA PHE A 103 -5.02 19.84 -2.94
C PHE A 103 -4.36 21.02 -3.66
N ASN A 104 -4.34 22.19 -3.01
CA ASN A 104 -3.71 23.38 -3.57
C ASN A 104 -2.18 23.34 -3.40
N TRP A 105 -1.47 22.92 -4.45
CA TRP A 105 -0.01 22.97 -4.53
C TRP A 105 0.54 24.41 -4.59
N GLY A 106 -0.27 25.40 -4.96
CA GLY A 106 0.18 26.79 -5.10
C GLY A 106 1.26 26.90 -6.19
N GLY A 107 2.37 27.59 -5.88
CA GLY A 107 3.53 27.70 -6.79
C GLY A 107 4.57 26.60 -6.62
N ASP A 108 4.19 25.44 -6.08
CA ASP A 108 5.10 24.30 -5.94
C ASP A 108 5.62 23.85 -7.30
N ALA A 109 6.92 23.57 -7.37
CA ALA A 109 7.57 23.00 -8.54
C ALA A 109 8.69 22.07 -8.06
N PRO A 110 8.96 20.97 -8.78
CA PRO A 110 10.03 20.04 -8.42
C PRO A 110 11.38 20.77 -8.41
N PRO A 111 12.23 20.58 -7.37
CA PRO A 111 13.53 21.24 -7.28
C PRO A 111 14.46 20.96 -8.46
N LYS A 112 14.43 19.73 -9.02
CA LYS A 112 15.21 19.30 -10.20
C LYS A 112 16.72 19.50 -10.03
N ILE A 113 17.24 19.04 -8.90
CA ILE A 113 18.65 19.12 -8.58
C ILE A 113 19.41 18.14 -9.49
N PRO A 114 20.46 18.59 -10.21
CA PRO A 114 21.23 17.70 -11.07
C PRO A 114 21.80 16.54 -10.25
N TYR A 115 21.73 15.32 -10.78
CA TYR A 115 22.10 14.11 -10.03
C TYR A 115 23.55 14.12 -9.49
N HIS A 116 24.47 14.82 -10.17
CA HIS A 116 25.87 14.96 -9.75
C HIS A 116 26.08 15.97 -8.61
N GLU A 117 25.08 16.79 -8.32
CA GLU A 117 25.03 17.70 -7.17
C GLU A 117 24.22 17.11 -6.02
N SER A 118 23.59 15.95 -6.22
CA SER A 118 22.66 15.37 -5.26
C SER A 118 23.39 14.68 -4.10
N ILE A 119 22.95 14.99 -2.88
CA ILE A 119 23.32 14.37 -1.62
C ILE A 119 22.04 13.77 -1.03
N ILE A 120 21.90 12.45 -1.21
CA ILE A 120 20.73 11.68 -0.77
C ILE A 120 20.87 11.29 0.70
N TYR A 121 19.79 11.47 1.46
CA TYR A 121 19.71 11.12 2.87
C TYR A 121 18.58 10.13 3.13
N GLU A 122 18.93 8.85 3.29
CA GLU A 122 17.97 7.80 3.64
C GLU A 122 17.44 8.01 5.07
N LEU A 123 16.11 8.03 5.23
CA LEU A 123 15.48 8.16 6.53
C LEU A 123 14.21 7.32 6.66
N HIS A 124 13.92 6.94 7.90
CA HIS A 124 12.66 6.34 8.28
C HIS A 124 11.72 7.40 8.85
N VAL A 125 10.54 7.60 8.24
CA VAL A 125 9.55 8.65 8.64
C VAL A 125 9.29 8.66 10.15
N LYS A 126 8.96 7.50 10.73
CA LYS A 126 8.77 7.36 12.17
C LYS A 126 10.03 7.65 12.99
N GLY A 127 11.10 6.87 12.78
CA GLY A 127 12.31 6.93 13.59
C GLY A 127 12.96 8.31 13.63
N PHE A 128 12.95 9.02 12.49
CA PHE A 128 13.64 10.29 12.35
C PHE A 128 13.17 11.35 13.35
N THR A 129 11.87 11.44 13.60
CA THR A 129 11.30 12.45 14.50
C THR A 129 10.69 11.90 15.80
N LYS A 130 10.62 10.57 15.99
CA LYS A 130 9.88 10.00 17.12
C LYS A 130 10.37 10.49 18.49
N LEU A 131 11.66 10.72 18.63
CA LEU A 131 12.31 11.19 19.86
C LEU A 131 12.79 12.64 19.78
N ASN A 132 12.44 13.38 18.72
CA ASN A 132 12.89 14.75 18.54
C ASN A 132 12.10 15.71 19.46
N PRO A 133 12.72 16.34 20.47
CA PRO A 133 12.01 17.22 21.41
C PRO A 133 11.52 18.53 20.76
N GLU A 134 12.14 18.97 19.66
CA GLU A 134 11.78 20.21 18.95
C GLU A 134 10.52 20.07 18.08
N VAL A 135 10.05 18.84 17.90
CA VAL A 135 8.80 18.53 17.19
C VAL A 135 7.70 18.31 18.24
N PRO A 136 6.51 18.92 18.08
CA PRO A 136 5.37 18.67 18.96
C PRO A 136 5.04 17.18 19.07
N GLU A 137 4.76 16.70 20.29
CA GLU A 137 4.64 15.28 20.60
C GLU A 137 3.58 14.56 19.75
N GLU A 138 2.48 15.25 19.45
CA GLU A 138 1.33 14.76 18.70
C GLU A 138 1.63 14.43 17.24
N ILE A 139 2.68 15.02 16.65
CA ILE A 139 3.10 14.74 15.26
C ILE A 139 4.39 13.92 15.18
N ARG A 140 5.06 13.61 16.30
CA ARG A 140 6.34 12.88 16.28
C ARG A 140 6.22 11.51 15.59
N GLY A 141 7.05 11.33 14.56
CA GLY A 141 7.10 10.13 13.74
C GLY A 141 6.06 10.10 12.62
N SER A 142 5.52 11.24 12.21
CA SER A 142 4.58 11.38 11.10
C SER A 142 5.16 12.14 9.90
N TYR A 143 4.45 12.15 8.78
CA TYR A 143 4.78 12.98 7.61
C TYR A 143 4.79 14.47 7.98
N ALA A 144 3.85 14.93 8.81
CA ALA A 144 3.83 16.31 9.29
C ALA A 144 5.11 16.70 10.04
N ALA A 145 5.67 15.77 10.80
CA ALA A 145 6.93 15.99 11.50
C ALA A 145 8.15 16.07 10.57
N ILE A 146 8.20 15.29 9.49
CA ILE A 146 9.24 15.45 8.46
C ILE A 146 9.15 16.82 7.81
N GLY A 147 7.93 17.33 7.57
CA GLY A 147 7.70 18.69 7.10
C GLY A 147 7.78 19.77 8.18
N HIS A 148 8.21 19.47 9.41
CA HIS A 148 8.28 20.44 10.49
C HIS A 148 9.47 21.40 10.31
N ALA A 149 9.34 22.64 10.78
CA ALA A 149 10.35 23.68 10.59
C ALA A 149 11.73 23.28 11.15
N SER A 150 11.79 22.66 12.34
CA SER A 150 13.04 22.18 12.93
C SER A 150 13.71 21.08 12.10
N THR A 151 12.93 20.15 11.55
CA THR A 151 13.44 19.10 10.68
C THR A 151 14.00 19.66 9.37
N ILE A 152 13.28 20.58 8.74
CA ILE A 152 13.73 21.24 7.51
C ILE A 152 15.00 22.05 7.76
N GLU A 153 15.07 22.78 8.88
CA GLU A 153 16.26 23.54 9.26
C GLU A 153 17.47 22.61 9.46
N TYR A 154 17.28 21.47 10.13
CA TYR A 154 18.30 20.44 10.25
C TYR A 154 18.80 19.93 8.89
N PHE A 155 17.90 19.62 7.96
CA PHE A 155 18.29 19.17 6.62
C PHE A 155 19.11 20.22 5.87
N LYS A 156 18.73 21.50 5.96
CA LYS A 156 19.48 22.60 5.37
C LYS A 156 20.86 22.77 6.00
N GLN A 157 20.96 22.69 7.32
CA GLN A 157 22.24 22.78 8.03
C GLN A 157 23.17 21.61 7.71
N LEU A 158 22.60 20.41 7.56
CA LEU A 158 23.35 19.23 7.14
C LEU A 158 23.82 19.33 5.67
N GLY A 159 23.09 20.09 4.84
CA GLY A 159 23.44 20.35 3.44
C GLY A 159 23.00 19.24 2.48
N ILE A 160 22.01 18.44 2.85
CA ILE A 160 21.43 17.43 1.96
C ILE A 160 20.55 18.09 0.89
N THR A 161 20.36 17.42 -0.23
CA THR A 161 19.53 17.92 -1.34
C THR A 161 18.28 17.07 -1.55
N ALA A 162 18.32 15.80 -1.15
CA ALA A 162 17.20 14.88 -1.29
C ALA A 162 17.05 14.03 -0.03
N VAL A 163 15.81 13.80 0.39
CA VAL A 163 15.49 12.74 1.36
C VAL A 163 15.04 11.50 0.61
N GLU A 164 15.58 10.34 0.96
CA GLU A 164 15.08 9.05 0.51
C GLU A 164 14.28 8.42 1.65
N LEU A 165 12.96 8.38 1.47
CA LEU A 165 12.07 7.80 2.46
C LEU A 165 12.08 6.28 2.31
N MET A 166 12.36 5.57 3.41
CA MET A 166 12.00 4.16 3.55
C MET A 166 10.51 3.93 3.24
N PRO A 167 10.06 2.70 2.90
CA PRO A 167 8.75 2.44 2.34
C PRO A 167 7.59 3.18 3.02
N VAL A 168 6.92 4.02 2.24
CA VAL A 168 5.74 4.79 2.67
C VAL A 168 4.46 4.33 2.00
N GLN A 169 4.51 3.39 1.05
CA GLN A 169 3.32 2.74 0.52
C GLN A 169 2.68 1.88 1.61
N HIS A 170 1.36 1.82 1.66
CA HIS A 170 0.62 1.15 2.73
C HIS A 170 1.00 -0.33 2.82
N PHE A 171 1.47 -0.75 3.99
CA PHE A 171 2.00 -2.09 4.24
C PHE A 171 1.32 -2.76 5.43
N ILE A 172 1.44 -4.08 5.50
CA ILE A 172 0.94 -4.86 6.63
C ILE A 172 2.09 -5.36 7.51
N THR A 173 1.77 -5.62 8.78
CA THR A 173 2.67 -6.35 9.68
C THR A 173 2.35 -7.83 9.57
N ASP A 174 3.34 -8.68 9.35
CA ASP A 174 3.14 -10.13 9.34
C ASP A 174 2.51 -10.67 10.62
N ARG A 175 1.67 -11.70 10.47
CA ARG A 175 1.02 -12.37 11.60
C ARG A 175 2.05 -12.89 12.61
N HIS A 176 3.11 -13.54 12.14
CA HIS A 176 4.14 -14.13 13.00
C HIS A 176 4.92 -13.08 13.82
N LEU A 177 5.01 -11.84 13.34
CA LEU A 177 5.57 -10.72 14.11
C LEU A 177 4.58 -10.28 15.18
N LYS A 178 3.31 -10.08 14.82
CA LYS A 178 2.27 -9.68 15.77
C LYS A 178 2.11 -10.70 16.90
N ASP A 179 2.13 -12.00 16.60
CA ASP A 179 2.03 -13.08 17.59
C ASP A 179 3.17 -13.06 18.62
N ARG A 180 4.31 -12.43 18.27
CA ARG A 180 5.47 -12.22 19.16
C ARG A 180 5.51 -10.82 19.80
N GLY A 181 4.46 -10.02 19.62
CA GLY A 181 4.44 -8.61 20.07
C GLY A 181 5.39 -7.69 19.29
N LEU A 182 5.82 -8.09 18.09
CA LEU A 182 6.67 -7.31 17.19
C LEU A 182 5.84 -6.58 16.13
N THR A 183 6.47 -5.66 15.42
CA THR A 183 5.88 -4.98 14.25
C THR A 183 6.83 -5.00 13.07
N ASN A 184 6.30 -4.88 11.85
CA ASN A 184 7.10 -4.48 10.71
C ASN A 184 7.41 -2.98 10.87
N TYR A 185 8.69 -2.67 11.09
CA TYR A 185 9.14 -1.29 11.25
C TYR A 185 9.43 -0.68 9.88
N TRP A 186 10.25 -1.34 9.07
CA TRP A 186 10.73 -0.82 7.78
C TRP A 186 9.66 -0.69 6.70
N GLY A 187 8.65 -1.56 6.68
CA GLY A 187 7.51 -1.43 5.76
C GLY A 187 7.65 -2.11 4.39
N TYR A 188 8.70 -2.90 4.13
CA TYR A 188 8.85 -3.72 2.91
C TYR A 188 7.89 -4.93 2.89
N HIS A 189 6.58 -4.67 2.97
CA HIS A 189 5.53 -5.68 2.94
C HIS A 189 4.21 -5.07 2.44
N THR A 190 4.32 -4.38 1.31
CA THR A 190 3.31 -3.47 0.74
C THR A 190 2.04 -4.20 0.28
N ILE A 191 0.88 -3.59 0.52
CA ILE A 191 -0.42 -4.05 0.02
C ILE A 191 -1.17 -2.97 -0.77
N GLY A 192 -0.94 -1.68 -0.49
CA GLY A 192 -1.56 -0.56 -1.20
C GLY A 192 -0.52 0.28 -1.93
N PHE A 193 -0.33 0.05 -3.23
CA PHE A 193 0.70 0.73 -4.01
C PHE A 193 0.47 2.25 -4.14
N PHE A 194 -0.77 2.73 -4.05
CA PHE A 194 -1.12 4.15 -4.22
C PHE A 194 -1.37 4.88 -2.89
N ALA A 195 -1.51 4.14 -1.78
CA ALA A 195 -1.87 4.72 -0.51
C ALA A 195 -0.62 4.99 0.33
N PRO A 196 -0.41 6.21 0.87
CA PRO A 196 0.55 6.43 1.94
C PRO A 196 0.17 5.59 3.18
N ASP A 197 1.17 5.08 3.90
CA ASP A 197 0.94 4.27 5.09
C ASP A 197 0.30 5.10 6.19
N VAL A 198 -0.79 4.56 6.70
CA VAL A 198 -1.65 5.23 7.67
C VAL A 198 -0.94 5.45 9.01
N ARG A 199 0.05 4.60 9.35
CA ARG A 199 0.79 4.68 10.62
C ARG A 199 1.69 5.89 10.72
N TYR A 200 2.00 6.53 9.59
CA TYR A 200 2.83 7.73 9.51
C TYR A 200 1.99 9.01 9.35
N SER A 201 0.66 8.92 9.46
CA SER A 201 -0.22 10.09 9.49
C SER A 201 -0.53 10.49 10.93
N SER A 202 -0.36 11.77 11.24
CA SER A 202 -0.85 12.38 12.49
C SER A 202 -2.26 12.99 12.38
N SER A 203 -2.74 13.21 11.15
CA SER A 203 -3.98 13.95 10.87
C SER A 203 -5.23 13.05 10.76
N GLY A 204 -5.07 11.73 10.88
CA GLY A 204 -6.15 10.76 10.74
C GLY A 204 -5.94 9.79 9.58
N THR A 205 -6.96 8.96 9.33
CA THR A 205 -6.81 7.75 8.50
C THR A 205 -7.83 7.62 7.36
N TYR A 206 -8.80 8.54 7.28
CA TYR A 206 -9.89 8.54 6.31
C TYR A 206 -9.55 9.41 5.08
N GLY A 207 -8.30 9.35 4.63
CA GLY A 207 -7.76 10.16 3.52
C GLY A 207 -6.82 11.28 3.94
N GLN A 208 -6.78 11.62 5.24
CA GLN A 208 -5.89 12.67 5.76
C GLN A 208 -4.41 12.32 5.58
N GLN A 209 -4.04 11.04 5.56
CA GLN A 209 -2.68 10.58 5.26
C GLN A 209 -2.19 11.05 3.88
N VAL A 210 -3.09 11.17 2.90
CA VAL A 210 -2.76 11.68 1.55
C VAL A 210 -2.46 13.18 1.63
N LEU A 211 -3.31 13.93 2.32
CA LEU A 211 -3.14 15.37 2.50
C LEU A 211 -1.86 15.68 3.28
N GLU A 212 -1.61 14.96 4.36
CA GLU A 212 -0.42 15.16 5.20
C GLU A 212 0.87 14.85 4.42
N PHE A 213 0.88 13.79 3.61
CA PHE A 213 2.00 13.49 2.72
C PHE A 213 2.25 14.61 1.70
N LYS A 214 1.20 15.07 1.00
CA LYS A 214 1.33 16.18 0.03
C LYS A 214 1.84 17.46 0.72
N GLN A 215 1.40 17.74 1.94
CA GLN A 215 1.89 18.89 2.71
C GLN A 215 3.37 18.75 3.08
N MET A 216 3.82 17.56 3.46
CA MET A 216 5.24 17.28 3.72
C MET A 216 6.08 17.58 2.47
N VAL A 217 5.72 17.00 1.33
CA VAL A 217 6.42 17.22 0.04
C VAL A 217 6.47 18.71 -0.31
N LYS A 218 5.33 19.40 -0.28
CA LYS A 218 5.25 20.85 -0.55
C LYS A 218 6.18 21.69 0.34
N LYS A 219 6.33 21.31 1.62
CA LYS A 219 7.21 22.03 2.55
C LYS A 219 8.69 21.74 2.26
N LEU A 220 9.03 20.50 1.89
CA LEU A 220 10.39 20.13 1.49
C LEU A 220 10.79 20.81 0.17
N HIS A 221 9.91 20.83 -0.83
CA HIS A 221 10.14 21.54 -2.09
C HIS A 221 10.34 23.04 -1.90
N LYS A 222 9.53 23.68 -1.04
CA LYS A 222 9.74 25.09 -0.68
C LYS A 222 11.10 25.33 -0.02
N ALA A 223 11.67 24.31 0.62
CA ALA A 223 13.01 24.35 1.19
C ALA A 223 14.12 23.98 0.20
N GLY A 224 13.77 23.59 -1.04
CA GLY A 224 14.72 23.14 -2.06
C GLY A 224 15.22 21.71 -1.84
N ILE A 225 14.41 20.86 -1.19
CA ILE A 225 14.77 19.47 -0.87
C ILE A 225 13.87 18.54 -1.68
N GLU A 226 14.47 17.63 -2.45
CA GLU A 226 13.78 16.60 -3.22
C GLU A 226 13.30 15.44 -2.33
N VAL A 227 12.26 14.76 -2.77
CA VAL A 227 11.68 13.59 -2.10
C VAL A 227 11.79 12.37 -3.02
N ILE A 228 12.62 11.41 -2.60
CA ILE A 228 12.75 10.09 -3.22
C ILE A 228 12.00 9.09 -2.36
N MET A 229 11.30 8.15 -2.98
CA MET A 229 10.60 7.06 -2.29
C MET A 229 11.22 5.71 -2.58
N ASP A 230 11.55 4.97 -1.52
CA ASP A 230 11.79 3.54 -1.64
C ASP A 230 10.47 2.80 -1.93
N VAL A 231 10.44 1.97 -2.96
CA VAL A 231 9.25 1.28 -3.45
C VAL A 231 9.44 -0.22 -3.62
N ALA A 232 8.47 -1.00 -3.12
CA ALA A 232 8.47 -2.45 -3.22
C ALA A 232 7.35 -2.93 -4.17
N TYR A 233 7.68 -3.09 -5.45
CA TYR A 233 6.75 -3.65 -6.46
C TYR A 233 6.99 -5.13 -6.77
N ASN A 234 8.06 -5.72 -6.25
CA ASN A 234 8.48 -7.07 -6.62
C ASN A 234 7.68 -8.18 -5.88
N HIS A 235 7.13 -7.89 -4.71
CA HIS A 235 6.27 -8.79 -3.93
C HIS A 235 5.13 -8.00 -3.27
N THR A 236 4.17 -8.71 -2.66
CA THR A 236 3.11 -8.08 -1.85
C THR A 236 2.98 -8.72 -0.49
N GLY A 237 2.27 -8.03 0.40
CA GLY A 237 2.02 -8.51 1.75
C GLY A 237 1.15 -9.76 1.90
N GLU A 238 0.65 -10.33 0.81
CA GLU A 238 -0.16 -11.55 0.83
C GLU A 238 0.66 -12.85 0.88
N GLY A 239 1.99 -12.78 0.81
CA GLY A 239 2.89 -13.93 0.92
C GLY A 239 2.57 -15.06 -0.06
N ASN A 240 2.92 -16.29 0.32
CA ASN A 240 2.73 -17.51 -0.48
C ASN A 240 1.30 -18.07 -0.39
N GLN A 241 1.08 -19.33 -0.77
CA GLN A 241 -0.22 -20.02 -0.71
C GLN A 241 -0.84 -20.08 0.69
N MET A 242 -0.02 -20.08 1.74
CA MET A 242 -0.43 -20.06 3.15
C MET A 242 -0.57 -18.64 3.72
N GLY A 243 -0.42 -17.62 2.87
CA GLY A 243 -0.66 -16.24 3.25
C GLY A 243 -2.14 -15.85 3.24
N PRO A 244 -2.47 -14.66 3.74
CA PRO A 244 -3.84 -14.16 3.79
C PRO A 244 -4.39 -13.84 2.39
N THR A 245 -5.71 -13.62 2.30
CA THR A 245 -6.39 -13.14 1.09
C THR A 245 -6.96 -11.76 1.39
N LEU A 246 -6.25 -10.73 0.95
CA LEU A 246 -6.47 -9.31 1.29
C LEU A 246 -6.76 -8.43 0.08
N SER A 247 -6.17 -8.72 -1.08
CA SER A 247 -6.33 -7.90 -2.29
C SER A 247 -6.12 -8.75 -3.56
N PHE A 248 -4.93 -8.67 -4.17
CA PHE A 248 -4.56 -9.29 -5.44
C PHE A 248 -4.92 -10.77 -5.53
N LYS A 249 -4.66 -11.54 -4.48
CA LYS A 249 -4.96 -12.98 -4.41
C LYS A 249 -6.45 -13.26 -4.59
N GLY A 250 -7.31 -12.46 -3.98
CA GLY A 250 -8.76 -12.61 -4.08
C GLY A 250 -9.35 -12.02 -5.36
N ILE A 251 -8.69 -11.05 -5.97
CA ILE A 251 -9.15 -10.37 -7.20
C ILE A 251 -8.82 -11.18 -8.45
N ASP A 252 -7.55 -11.58 -8.63
CA ASP A 252 -7.11 -12.42 -9.73
C ASP A 252 -5.70 -12.98 -9.45
N ASN A 253 -5.64 -13.99 -8.57
CA ASN A 253 -4.38 -14.60 -8.14
C ASN A 253 -3.46 -15.00 -9.30
N ARG A 254 -4.03 -15.60 -10.34
CA ARG A 254 -3.28 -16.16 -11.47
C ARG A 254 -2.67 -15.06 -12.35
N SER A 255 -3.32 -13.90 -12.43
CA SER A 255 -2.77 -12.75 -13.14
C SER A 255 -1.72 -12.03 -12.30
N TYR A 256 -2.02 -11.69 -11.04
CA TYR A 256 -1.14 -10.83 -10.25
C TYR A 256 0.19 -11.48 -9.82
N TYR A 257 0.23 -12.80 -9.69
CA TYR A 257 1.42 -13.50 -9.18
C TYR A 257 2.05 -14.45 -10.19
N ARG A 258 3.39 -14.60 -10.10
CA ARG A 258 4.12 -15.63 -10.81
C ARG A 258 3.88 -16.98 -10.13
N LEU A 259 3.09 -17.83 -10.75
CA LEU A 259 2.84 -19.20 -10.29
C LEU A 259 3.85 -20.17 -10.89
N THR A 260 4.12 -21.28 -10.21
CA THR A 260 5.06 -22.27 -10.76
C THR A 260 4.48 -22.96 -12.00
N GLU A 261 5.35 -23.31 -12.96
CA GLU A 261 4.90 -23.85 -14.26
C GLU A 261 4.27 -25.24 -14.14
N ASN A 262 4.84 -26.09 -13.27
CA ASN A 262 4.40 -27.47 -13.09
C ASN A 262 3.27 -27.62 -12.07
N ASP A 263 3.13 -26.67 -11.13
CA ASP A 263 2.07 -26.67 -10.14
C ASP A 263 1.62 -25.23 -9.81
N ARG A 264 0.51 -24.81 -10.40
CA ARG A 264 -0.01 -23.45 -10.25
C ARG A 264 -0.62 -23.19 -8.88
N ARG A 265 -0.68 -24.19 -8.00
CA ARG A 265 -0.99 -24.01 -6.57
C ARG A 265 0.04 -23.13 -5.87
N PHE A 266 1.30 -23.23 -6.30
CA PHE A 266 2.45 -22.60 -5.66
C PHE A 266 2.96 -21.37 -6.43
N TYR A 267 3.75 -20.56 -5.72
CA TYR A 267 4.27 -19.29 -6.19
C TYR A 267 5.76 -19.41 -6.47
N PHE A 268 6.26 -18.77 -7.53
CA PHE A 268 7.67 -18.47 -7.63
C PHE A 268 8.02 -17.36 -6.66
N ASP A 269 9.04 -17.60 -5.83
CA ASP A 269 9.55 -16.62 -4.89
C ASP A 269 11.00 -16.27 -5.21
N TYR A 270 11.17 -15.24 -6.04
CA TYR A 270 12.49 -14.66 -6.32
C TYR A 270 12.89 -13.59 -5.30
N THR A 271 12.02 -13.28 -4.34
CA THR A 271 12.18 -12.16 -3.40
C THR A 271 12.52 -12.62 -1.98
N GLY A 272 12.25 -13.88 -1.66
CA GLY A 272 12.37 -14.43 -0.31
C GLY A 272 11.20 -14.08 0.61
N THR A 273 10.07 -13.60 0.07
CA THR A 273 8.91 -13.10 0.82
C THR A 273 7.62 -13.93 0.60
N GLY A 274 7.72 -15.02 -0.15
CA GLY A 274 6.66 -15.96 -0.44
C GLY A 274 5.95 -15.77 -1.78
N ASN A 275 6.08 -14.62 -2.44
CA ASN A 275 5.53 -14.42 -3.78
C ASN A 275 6.43 -13.53 -4.66
N THR A 276 6.06 -13.42 -5.93
CA THR A 276 6.62 -12.43 -6.86
C THR A 276 5.49 -11.91 -7.75
N VAL A 277 5.38 -10.58 -7.84
CA VAL A 277 4.40 -9.90 -8.71
C VAL A 277 4.71 -10.19 -10.18
N ASN A 278 3.67 -10.46 -10.97
CA ASN A 278 3.81 -10.84 -12.36
C ASN A 278 3.87 -9.64 -13.31
N CYS A 279 5.01 -8.95 -13.33
CA CYS A 279 5.23 -7.79 -14.20
C CYS A 279 5.25 -8.12 -15.71
N MET A 280 5.17 -9.41 -16.10
CA MET A 280 5.11 -9.81 -17.50
C MET A 280 3.70 -9.62 -18.10
N LEU A 281 2.66 -9.54 -17.27
CA LEU A 281 1.30 -9.30 -17.75
C LEU A 281 1.03 -7.79 -17.89
N PRO A 282 0.53 -7.34 -19.06
CA PRO A 282 0.31 -5.91 -19.33
C PRO A 282 -0.56 -5.19 -18.29
N ASN A 283 -1.59 -5.84 -17.75
CA ASN A 283 -2.48 -5.23 -16.76
C ASN A 283 -1.78 -5.02 -15.40
N VAL A 284 -0.87 -5.93 -15.02
CA VAL A 284 -0.08 -5.83 -13.78
C VAL A 284 1.03 -4.80 -13.94
N LEU A 285 1.71 -4.80 -15.11
CA LEU A 285 2.67 -3.76 -15.43
C LEU A 285 2.01 -2.37 -15.44
N ARG A 286 0.80 -2.27 -16.01
CA ARG A 286 0.02 -1.02 -16.00
C ARG A 286 -0.23 -0.53 -14.57
N LEU A 287 -0.64 -1.41 -13.65
CA LEU A 287 -0.83 -1.05 -12.24
C LEU A 287 0.43 -0.40 -11.64
N ILE A 288 1.60 -1.01 -11.84
CA ILE A 288 2.88 -0.51 -11.33
C ILE A 288 3.22 0.85 -11.96
N MET A 289 3.09 0.97 -13.29
CA MET A 289 3.37 2.20 -14.02
C MET A 289 2.41 3.33 -13.63
N ASP A 290 1.14 3.02 -13.38
CA ASP A 290 0.15 3.99 -12.90
C ASP A 290 0.45 4.43 -11.48
N SER A 291 0.92 3.52 -10.61
CA SER A 291 1.38 3.87 -9.27
C SER A 291 2.57 4.83 -9.33
N LEU A 292 3.61 4.51 -10.11
CA LEU A 292 4.75 5.40 -10.31
C LEU A 292 4.32 6.78 -10.82
N ARG A 293 3.46 6.84 -11.84
CA ARG A 293 2.92 8.11 -12.36
C ARG A 293 2.12 8.86 -11.32
N TYR A 294 1.31 8.18 -10.51
CA TYR A 294 0.54 8.78 -9.43
C TYR A 294 1.45 9.45 -8.42
N TRP A 295 2.51 8.77 -7.95
CA TRP A 295 3.43 9.35 -6.99
C TRP A 295 4.18 10.57 -7.54
N ILE A 296 4.57 10.57 -8.81
CA ILE A 296 5.19 11.74 -9.45
C ILE A 296 4.17 12.88 -9.67
N ILE A 297 3.06 12.60 -10.34
CA ILE A 297 2.14 13.64 -10.86
C ILE A 297 1.22 14.17 -9.77
N GLU A 298 0.70 13.29 -8.90
CA GLU A 298 -0.30 13.65 -7.90
C GLU A 298 0.30 13.95 -6.53
N MET A 299 1.40 13.26 -6.19
CA MET A 299 2.06 13.37 -4.88
C MET A 299 3.37 14.18 -4.94
N HIS A 300 3.81 14.59 -6.13
CA HIS A 300 5.01 15.39 -6.38
C HIS A 300 6.31 14.76 -5.86
N VAL A 301 6.39 13.43 -5.84
CA VAL A 301 7.65 12.73 -5.58
C VAL A 301 8.62 13.00 -6.73
N ASP A 302 9.92 13.13 -6.46
CA ASP A 302 10.93 13.47 -7.46
C ASP A 302 11.64 12.24 -8.03
N GLY A 303 11.60 11.11 -7.32
CA GLY A 303 12.25 9.88 -7.75
C GLY A 303 11.87 8.66 -6.93
N PHE A 304 12.37 7.50 -7.37
CA PHE A 304 12.15 6.23 -6.71
C PHE A 304 13.46 5.48 -6.55
N ARG A 305 13.54 4.67 -5.49
CA ARG A 305 14.60 3.69 -5.25
C ARG A 305 14.00 2.31 -5.13
#